data_AF-A0A8J4BFS8-F1
#
_entry.id   AF-A0A8J4BFS8-F1
#
_cell.length_a   1.000
_cell.length_b   1.000
_cell.length_c   1.000
_cell.angle_alpha   90.00
_cell.angle_beta   90.00
_cell.angle_gamma   90.00
#
_symmetry.space_group_name_H-M   'P 1'
#
loop_
_entity.id
_entity.type
_entity.pdbx_description
1 polymer ?
#
loop_
_entity_poly.entity_id
_entity_poly.type
_entity_poly.pdbx_seq_one_letter_code
_entity_poly.pdbx_strand_id
1 'polypeptide(L)'
;FGEPQRRSKAPSCAPVLSLAVAPDGCTVAVVVEGDDELQLLNLNWATRSLELQQRLRWPDVRYPCQAVFGPTGNLWVVGGVPLPTAQSAHVGVAQRGPDGKFVVCTEEVLPAAVRSLLEARVEEEETKMAEGGELFVYSKRLRKPTYDDAEVQQFKRKRNDYRERQRLAALRLRQDEQAKQQQADKQEQQQNGGAGEAEAEAAA
;
A
#
# COMPACT_ATOMS: atom_id res chain seq x y z
N PHE A 1 8.64 -29.19 -18.74
CA PHE A 1 8.77 -28.21 -17.65
C PHE A 1 7.38 -27.68 -17.35
N GLY A 2 6.76 -28.14 -16.27
CA GLY A 2 5.43 -27.67 -15.87
C GLY A 2 5.49 -26.20 -15.46
N GLU A 3 4.51 -25.40 -15.88
CA GLU A 3 4.41 -24.00 -15.47
C GLU A 3 4.35 -23.92 -13.93
N PRO A 4 5.08 -22.98 -13.31
CA PRO A 4 4.99 -22.79 -11.87
C PRO A 4 3.56 -22.39 -11.51
N GLN A 5 2.88 -23.29 -10.80
CA GLN A 5 1.56 -23.06 -10.23
C GLN A 5 1.61 -21.73 -9.46
N ARG A 6 0.84 -20.74 -9.93
CA ARG A 6 0.72 -19.45 -9.24
C ARG A 6 0.23 -19.73 -7.83
N ARG A 7 1.11 -19.57 -6.84
CA ARG A 7 0.74 -19.59 -5.42
C ARG A 7 -0.42 -18.62 -5.26
N SER A 8 -1.51 -19.09 -4.65
CA SER A 8 -2.64 -18.25 -4.25
C SER A 8 -2.11 -17.00 -3.56
N LYS A 9 -2.79 -15.85 -3.77
CA LYS A 9 -2.44 -14.60 -3.07
C LYS A 9 -2.32 -14.93 -1.59
N ALA A 10 -1.13 -14.74 -1.02
CA ALA A 10 -0.93 -14.87 0.41
C ALA A 10 -1.97 -13.99 1.13
N PRO A 11 -2.46 -14.40 2.31
CA PRO A 11 -3.36 -13.56 3.10
C PRO A 11 -2.73 -12.18 3.31
N SER A 12 -3.57 -11.16 3.34
CA SER A 12 -3.17 -9.78 3.61
C SER A 12 -2.50 -9.70 4.98
N CYS A 13 -1.17 -9.79 5.03
CA CYS A 13 -0.39 -9.55 6.23
C CYS A 13 0.11 -8.10 6.23
N ALA A 14 0.00 -7.43 7.38
CA ALA A 14 0.65 -6.14 7.56
C ALA A 14 2.19 -6.30 7.47
N PRO A 15 2.92 -5.29 6.96
CA PRO A 15 4.36 -5.34 6.86
C PRO A 15 5.04 -5.53 8.22
N VAL A 16 6.13 -6.31 8.25
CA VAL A 16 7.05 -6.37 9.39
C VAL A 16 7.98 -5.15 9.32
N LEU A 17 8.03 -4.37 10.40
CA LEU A 17 8.88 -3.18 10.52
C LEU A 17 10.26 -3.50 11.11
N SER A 18 10.29 -4.40 12.10
CA SER A 18 11.51 -4.77 12.80
C SER A 18 11.46 -6.23 13.25
N LEU A 19 12.63 -6.87 13.28
CA LEU A 19 12.81 -8.22 13.77
C LEU A 19 14.09 -8.27 14.60
N ALA A 20 14.02 -8.91 15.77
CA ALA A 20 15.17 -9.15 16.63
C ALA A 20 15.17 -10.60 17.11
N VAL A 21 16.36 -11.21 17.15
CA VAL A 21 16.54 -12.56 17.66
C VAL A 21 17.22 -12.48 19.02
N ALA A 22 16.69 -13.20 20.00
CA ALA A 22 17.24 -13.23 21.34
C ALA A 22 18.58 -13.99 21.38
N PRO A 23 19.40 -13.78 22.42
CA PRO A 23 20.66 -14.50 22.59
C PRO A 23 20.52 -16.03 22.67
N ASP A 24 19.33 -16.54 22.99
CA ASP A 24 19.06 -17.99 23.00
C ASP A 24 18.92 -18.61 21.59
N GLY A 25 18.84 -17.78 20.54
CA GLY A 25 18.70 -18.22 19.15
C GLY A 25 17.35 -18.86 18.79
N CYS A 26 16.40 -18.89 19.74
CA CYS A 26 15.09 -19.53 19.61
C CYS A 26 13.95 -18.53 19.76
N THR A 27 14.14 -17.42 20.48
CA THR A 27 13.09 -16.40 20.64
C THR A 27 13.26 -15.31 19.59
N VAL A 28 12.19 -14.98 18.87
CA VAL A 28 12.17 -13.91 17.84
C VAL A 28 11.10 -12.88 18.19
N ALA A 29 11.50 -11.62 18.30
CA ALA A 29 10.61 -10.48 18.43
C ALA A 29 10.30 -9.92 17.05
N VAL A 30 9.01 -9.71 16.76
CA VAL A 30 8.51 -9.17 15.49
C VAL A 30 7.61 -7.99 15.76
N VAL A 31 7.93 -6.87 15.10
CA VAL A 31 7.15 -5.65 15.12
C VAL A 31 6.40 -5.52 13.80
N VAL A 32 5.09 -5.36 13.87
CA VAL A 32 4.20 -5.32 12.69
C VAL A 32 3.59 -3.93 12.56
N GLU A 33 3.54 -3.41 11.34
CA GLU A 33 2.98 -2.08 11.06
C GLU A 33 1.50 -2.01 11.46
N GLY A 34 1.15 -1.00 12.27
CA GLY A 34 -0.22 -0.74 12.71
C GLY A 34 -0.67 -1.54 13.94
N ASP A 35 0.11 -2.53 14.37
CA ASP A 35 -0.14 -3.24 15.62
C ASP A 35 0.46 -2.44 16.79
N ASP A 36 -0.29 -2.33 17.88
CA ASP A 36 0.15 -1.74 19.15
C ASP A 36 0.84 -2.77 20.06
N GLU A 37 1.07 -3.98 19.54
CA GLU A 37 1.61 -5.13 20.24
C GLU A 37 2.82 -5.68 19.47
N LEU A 38 3.84 -6.10 20.20
CA LEU A 38 4.96 -6.87 19.67
C LEU A 38 4.62 -8.36 19.72
N GLN A 39 4.97 -9.10 18.67
CA GLN A 39 4.77 -10.54 18.61
C GLN A 39 6.08 -11.25 18.94
N LEU A 40 6.04 -12.14 19.94
CA LEU A 40 7.13 -13.03 20.29
C LEU A 40 6.85 -14.41 19.73
N LEU A 41 7.80 -14.91 18.94
CA LEU A 41 7.72 -16.18 18.26
C LEU A 41 8.80 -17.12 18.78
N ASN A 42 8.46 -18.40 18.90
CA ASN A 42 9.40 -19.47 19.16
C ASN A 42 9.84 -20.09 17.82
N LEU A 43 11.14 -20.06 17.56
CA LEU A 43 11.80 -20.65 16.42
C LEU A 43 12.35 -22.02 16.82
N ASN A 44 11.75 -23.08 16.29
CA ASN A 44 12.22 -24.43 16.50
C ASN A 44 13.00 -24.91 15.27
N TRP A 45 14.32 -24.96 15.40
CA TRP A 45 15.23 -25.38 14.33
C TRP A 45 15.07 -26.85 13.93
N ALA A 46 14.69 -27.73 14.87
CA ALA A 46 14.54 -29.15 14.60
C ALA A 46 13.32 -29.43 13.72
N THR A 47 12.20 -28.76 14.00
CA THR A 47 10.95 -28.89 13.24
C THR A 47 10.84 -27.89 12.09
N ARG A 48 11.75 -26.90 12.03
CA ARG A 48 11.69 -25.75 11.11
C ARG A 48 10.36 -25.01 11.21
N SER A 49 9.79 -24.94 12.41
CA SER A 49 8.54 -24.23 12.69
C SER A 49 8.80 -22.90 13.40
N LEU A 50 7.89 -21.97 13.17
CA LEU A 50 7.83 -20.68 13.85
C LEU A 50 6.42 -20.53 14.41
N GLU A 51 6.32 -20.39 15.73
CA GLU A 51 5.05 -20.43 16.45
C GLU A 51 4.90 -19.18 17.32
N LEU A 52 3.70 -18.59 17.32
CA LEU A 52 3.41 -17.45 18.20
C LEU A 52 3.43 -17.91 19.65
N GLN A 53 4.39 -17.40 20.41
CA GLN A 53 4.52 -17.68 21.84
C GLN A 53 3.73 -16.69 22.68
N GLN A 54 3.84 -15.39 22.36
CA GLN A 54 3.25 -14.32 23.16
C GLN A 54 3.00 -13.08 22.32
N ARG A 55 1.96 -12.32 22.68
CA ARG A 55 1.81 -10.92 22.28
C ARG A 55 2.07 -10.03 23.47
N LEU A 56 2.89 -9.01 23.28
CA LEU A 56 3.36 -8.15 24.37
C LEU A 56 3.02 -6.70 24.05
N ARG A 57 2.35 -6.06 25.00
CA ARG A 57 1.95 -4.66 24.93
C ARG A 57 2.61 -3.89 26.07
N TRP A 58 3.09 -2.70 25.76
CA TRP A 58 3.57 -1.75 26.77
C TRP A 58 2.48 -0.72 27.02
N PRO A 59 2.20 -0.37 28.30
CA PRO A 59 1.24 0.68 28.62
C PRO A 59 1.61 2.04 27.99
N ASP A 60 2.91 2.35 27.98
CA ASP A 60 3.41 3.67 27.61
C ASP A 60 4.10 3.74 26.24
N VAL A 61 4.26 2.59 25.56
CA VAL A 61 4.85 2.54 24.22
C VAL A 61 3.77 2.16 23.24
N ARG A 62 3.45 3.10 22.36
CA ARG A 62 2.44 2.92 21.32
C ARG A 62 3.12 2.64 20.00
N TYR A 63 2.48 1.83 19.17
CA TYR A 63 2.95 1.45 17.83
C TYR A 63 4.47 1.23 17.76
N PRO A 64 4.98 0.16 18.38
CA PRO A 64 6.39 -0.16 18.31
C PRO A 64 6.86 -0.14 16.85
N CYS A 65 8.04 0.40 16.60
CA CYS A 65 8.65 0.45 15.28
C CYS A 65 9.99 -0.29 15.23
N GLN A 66 10.66 -0.43 16.39
CA GLN A 66 11.93 -1.11 16.51
C GLN A 66 11.98 -1.96 17.78
N ALA A 67 12.59 -3.13 17.67
CA ALA A 67 12.89 -4.00 18.80
C ALA A 67 14.34 -4.50 18.75
N VAL A 68 14.94 -4.73 19.90
CA VAL A 68 16.28 -5.32 20.02
C VAL A 68 16.41 -6.08 21.34
N PHE A 69 17.14 -7.19 21.34
CA PHE A 69 17.53 -7.86 22.58
C PHE A 69 18.88 -7.33 23.05
N GLY A 70 18.93 -6.89 24.30
CA GLY A 70 20.17 -6.49 24.96
C GLY A 70 21.03 -7.71 25.36
N PRO A 71 22.27 -7.48 25.80
CA PRO A 71 23.20 -8.54 26.18
C PRO A 71 22.73 -9.37 27.38
N THR A 72 21.87 -8.80 28.24
CA THR A 72 21.26 -9.49 29.38
C THR A 72 20.02 -10.31 29.01
N GLY A 73 19.63 -10.32 27.73
CA GLY A 73 18.40 -10.98 27.26
C GLY A 73 17.13 -10.15 27.44
N ASN A 74 17.25 -8.92 27.96
CA ASN A 74 16.13 -7.97 28.03
C ASN A 74 15.72 -7.54 26.62
N LEU A 75 14.42 -7.48 26.36
CA LEU A 75 13.84 -6.96 25.14
C LEU A 75 13.64 -5.45 25.29
N TRP A 76 14.26 -4.68 24.42
CA TRP A 76 14.09 -3.24 24.30
C TRP A 76 13.24 -2.93 23.09
N VAL A 77 12.31 -2.00 23.26
CA VAL A 77 11.45 -1.54 22.17
C VAL A 77 11.43 -0.03 22.12
N VAL A 78 11.32 0.49 20.91
CA VAL A 78 11.05 1.90 20.65
C VAL A 78 9.76 1.99 19.85
N GLY A 79 8.89 2.89 20.27
CA GLY A 79 7.66 3.25 19.57
C GLY A 79 7.38 4.73 19.75
N GLY A 80 6.16 5.16 19.46
CA GLY A 80 5.76 6.55 19.60
C GLY A 80 4.47 6.86 18.85
N VAL A 81 4.25 8.14 18.65
CA VAL A 81 3.05 8.62 17.98
C VAL A 81 3.17 8.36 16.48
N PRO A 82 2.16 7.74 15.82
CA PRO A 82 2.24 7.31 14.43
C PRO A 82 1.97 8.45 13.44
N LEU A 83 2.47 9.66 13.73
CA LEU A 83 2.33 10.82 12.85
C LEU A 83 3.56 10.91 11.91
N PRO A 84 3.38 11.34 10.65
CA PRO A 84 4.49 11.44 9.69
C PRO A 84 5.64 12.35 10.13
N THR A 85 5.34 13.32 10.99
CA THR A 85 6.28 14.32 11.53
C THR A 85 6.48 14.15 13.03
N ALA A 86 6.10 13.00 13.58
CA ALA A 86 6.21 12.75 15.01
C ALA A 86 7.67 12.89 15.47
N GLN A 87 7.85 13.63 16.55
CA GLN A 87 9.12 13.70 17.27
C GLN A 87 9.07 12.89 18.57
N SER A 88 7.88 12.48 19.01
CA SER A 88 7.73 11.59 20.17
C SER A 88 8.36 10.23 19.93
N ALA A 89 9.21 9.80 20.86
CA ALA A 89 9.83 8.49 20.91
C ALA A 89 9.75 7.95 22.35
N HIS A 90 9.11 6.80 22.51
CA HIS A 90 8.91 6.14 23.80
C HIS A 90 9.71 4.85 23.85
N VAL A 91 10.26 4.55 25.02
CA VAL A 91 11.10 3.37 25.23
C VAL A 91 10.41 2.42 26.20
N GLY A 92 10.43 1.15 25.84
CA GLY A 92 9.90 0.06 26.67
C GLY A 92 10.96 -1.00 26.86
N VAL A 93 10.95 -1.62 28.05
CA VAL A 93 11.79 -2.78 28.34
C VAL A 93 10.91 -3.91 28.83
N ALA A 94 11.24 -5.13 28.44
CA ALA A 94 10.67 -6.34 28.99
C ALA A 94 11.77 -7.35 29.30
N GLN A 95 11.56 -8.14 30.35
CA GLN A 95 12.47 -9.18 30.79
C GLN A 95 11.79 -10.53 30.71
N ARG A 96 12.56 -11.57 30.40
CA ARG A 96 12.09 -12.95 30.44
C ARG A 96 11.96 -13.40 31.89
N GLY A 97 10.74 -13.74 32.29
CA GLY A 97 10.41 -14.33 33.58
C GLY A 97 10.84 -15.80 33.70
N PRO A 98 10.71 -16.39 34.90
CA PRO A 98 11.08 -17.78 35.17
C PRO A 98 10.19 -18.79 34.43
N ASP A 99 8.97 -18.38 34.05
CA ASP A 99 8.04 -19.16 33.23
C ASP A 99 8.37 -19.10 31.73
N GLY A 100 9.44 -18.39 31.37
CA GLY A 100 9.88 -18.21 30.00
C GLY A 100 9.09 -17.18 29.20
N LYS A 101 8.08 -16.53 29.80
CA LYS A 101 7.33 -15.42 29.19
C LYS A 101 8.03 -14.09 29.43
N PHE A 102 7.79 -13.12 28.56
CA PHE A 102 8.30 -11.77 28.74
C PHE A 102 7.29 -10.93 29.51
N VAL A 103 7.80 -10.17 30.48
CA VAL A 103 7.01 -9.25 31.31
C VAL A 103 7.61 -7.87 31.15
N VAL A 104 6.74 -6.87 30.96
CA VAL A 104 7.16 -5.46 30.88
C VAL A 104 7.78 -5.07 32.22
N CYS A 105 8.99 -4.51 32.16
CA CYS A 105 9.76 -4.09 33.33
C CYS A 105 10.46 -2.75 33.08
N THR A 106 9.77 -1.83 32.38
CA THR A 106 10.36 -0.56 31.97
C THR A 106 10.77 0.28 33.18
N GLU A 107 9.94 0.37 34.22
CA GLU A 107 10.21 1.26 35.37
C GLU A 107 11.34 0.73 36.26
N GLU A 108 11.49 -0.60 36.34
CA GLU A 108 12.52 -1.25 37.12
C GLU A 108 13.90 -1.11 36.46
N VAL A 109 13.95 -1.14 35.13
CA VAL A 109 15.20 -1.05 34.36
C VAL A 109 15.55 0.39 34.00
N LEU A 110 14.55 1.22 33.72
CA LEU A 110 14.70 2.64 33.34
C LEU A 110 13.98 3.53 34.35
N PRO A 111 14.68 3.96 35.42
CA PRO A 111 14.17 4.99 36.31
C PRO A 111 13.77 6.25 35.54
N ALA A 112 12.78 6.99 36.05
CA ALA A 112 12.20 8.15 35.37
C ALA A 112 13.24 9.18 34.87
N ALA A 113 14.30 9.42 35.65
CA ALA A 113 15.38 10.35 35.28
C ALA A 113 16.22 9.89 34.08
N VAL A 114 16.38 8.58 33.87
CA VAL A 114 17.06 8.04 32.68
C VAL A 114 16.10 8.00 31.51
N ARG A 115 14.85 7.63 31.79
CA ARG A 115 13.78 7.58 30.79
C ARG A 115 13.57 8.93 30.11
N SER A 116 13.59 10.03 30.87
CA SER A 116 13.48 11.39 30.31
C SER A 116 14.65 11.82 29.42
N LEU A 117 15.79 11.12 29.46
CA LEU A 117 16.94 11.37 28.58
C LEU A 117 16.84 10.58 27.27
N LEU A 118 16.13 9.45 27.28
CA LEU A 118 16.00 8.54 26.13
C LEU A 118 14.70 8.79 25.36
N GLU A 119 13.68 9.28 26.05
CA GLU A 119 12.38 9.58 25.46
C GLU A 119 12.28 11.05 25.06
N ALA A 120 11.64 11.28 23.92
CA ALA A 120 11.08 12.58 23.58
C ALA A 120 9.57 12.43 23.66
N ARG A 121 8.89 13.30 24.42
CA ARG A 121 7.42 13.32 24.51
C ARG A 121 6.93 14.71 24.17
N VAL A 122 6.28 14.84 23.02
CA VAL A 122 5.68 16.10 22.58
C VAL A 122 4.20 16.07 22.94
N GLU A 123 3.79 16.90 23.91
CA GLU A 123 2.42 16.91 24.44
C GLU A 123 1.35 17.08 23.36
N GLU A 124 1.59 17.92 22.35
CA GLU A 124 0.68 18.12 21.22
C GLU A 124 0.49 16.86 20.36
N GLU A 125 1.50 16.00 20.28
CA GLU A 125 1.42 14.75 19.53
C GLU A 125 0.66 13.69 20.33
N GLU A 126 0.90 13.64 21.65
CA GLU A 126 0.19 12.74 22.57
C GLU A 126 -1.31 13.05 22.63
N THR A 127 -1.68 14.34 22.68
CA THR A 127 -3.10 14.75 22.67
C THR A 127 -3.78 14.40 21.36
N LYS A 128 -3.16 14.71 20.21
CA LYS A 128 -3.67 14.31 18.89
C LYS A 128 -3.85 12.79 18.76
N MET A 129 -2.95 12.02 19.37
CA MET A 129 -3.06 10.57 19.39
C MET A 129 -4.22 10.09 20.27
N ALA A 130 -4.41 10.69 21.44
CA ALA A 130 -5.55 10.41 22.32
C ALA A 130 -6.90 10.73 21.65
N GLU A 131 -6.94 11.74 20.78
CA GLU A 131 -8.11 12.12 19.98
C GLU A 131 -8.36 11.21 18.75
N GLY A 132 -7.51 10.20 18.53
CA GLY A 132 -7.65 9.26 17.42
C GLY A 132 -7.02 9.75 16.10
N GLY A 133 -5.96 10.56 16.20
CA GLY A 133 -5.19 11.04 15.04
C GLY A 133 -4.82 9.93 14.06
N GLU A 134 -4.85 10.25 12.75
CA GLU A 134 -4.74 9.27 11.68
C GLU A 134 -3.50 8.36 11.81
N LEU A 135 -3.77 7.06 11.76
CA LEU A 135 -2.79 5.98 11.80
C LEU A 135 -2.17 5.76 10.43
N PHE A 136 -0.87 6.06 10.32
CA PHE A 136 0.08 5.59 9.31
C PHE A 136 -0.21 5.90 7.82
N VAL A 137 0.64 6.76 7.25
CA VAL A 137 0.78 7.02 5.81
C VAL A 137 1.71 6.01 5.12
N TYR A 138 2.54 5.26 5.86
CA TYR A 138 3.54 4.36 5.28
C TYR A 138 2.90 3.26 4.41
N SER A 139 1.87 2.56 4.91
CA SER A 139 1.12 1.59 4.11
C SER A 139 0.30 2.21 2.96
N LYS A 140 -0.10 3.49 3.01
CA LYS A 140 -0.81 4.13 1.87
C LYS A 140 0.09 4.24 0.63
N ARG A 141 1.41 4.39 0.79
CA ARG A 141 2.36 4.51 -0.34
C ARG A 141 2.80 3.16 -0.93
N LEU A 142 2.79 2.10 -0.12
CA LEU A 142 3.23 0.76 -0.55
C LEU A 142 2.07 -0.17 -0.93
N ARG A 143 0.83 0.13 -0.49
CA ARG A 143 -0.36 -0.58 -0.99
C ARG A 143 -0.59 -0.17 -2.44
N LYS A 144 -0.85 -1.16 -3.29
CA LYS A 144 -1.40 -0.88 -4.63
C LYS A 144 -2.66 -0.05 -4.40
N PRO A 145 -2.77 1.15 -5.00
CA PRO A 145 -3.96 1.95 -4.86
C PRO A 145 -5.16 1.11 -5.30
N THR A 146 -6.09 0.89 -4.38
CA THR A 146 -7.40 0.34 -4.69
C THR A 146 -8.21 1.48 -5.26
N TYR A 147 -8.27 1.53 -6.58
CA TYR A 147 -9.12 2.47 -7.29
C TYR A 147 -10.56 1.98 -7.27
N ASP A 148 -11.50 2.89 -7.05
CA ASP A 148 -12.91 2.58 -7.29
C ASP A 148 -13.20 2.49 -8.81
N ASP A 149 -14.38 1.97 -9.17
CA ASP A 149 -14.74 1.81 -10.58
C ASP A 149 -14.76 3.15 -11.34
N ALA A 150 -15.08 4.26 -10.67
CA ALA A 150 -15.11 5.58 -11.28
C ALA A 150 -13.70 6.10 -11.60
N GLU A 151 -12.75 5.93 -10.68
CA GLU A 151 -11.33 6.25 -10.82
C GLU A 151 -10.68 5.40 -11.90
N VAL A 152 -10.95 4.08 -11.92
CA VAL A 152 -10.47 3.18 -12.98
C VAL A 152 -10.95 3.66 -14.35
N GLN A 153 -12.22 4.08 -14.48
CA GLN A 153 -12.74 4.61 -15.73
C GLN A 153 -12.10 5.96 -16.11
N GLN A 154 -11.82 6.83 -15.14
CA GLN A 154 -11.10 8.07 -15.41
C GLN A 154 -9.65 7.82 -15.88
N PHE A 155 -8.94 6.87 -15.27
CA PHE A 155 -7.61 6.48 -15.73
C PHE A 155 -7.63 5.88 -17.14
N LYS A 156 -8.63 5.04 -17.44
CA LYS A 156 -8.85 4.51 -18.79
C LYS A 156 -9.08 5.64 -19.81
N ARG A 157 -9.87 6.67 -19.47
CA ARG A 157 -10.12 7.84 -20.32
C ARG A 157 -8.86 8.69 -20.56
N LYS A 158 -7.95 8.75 -19.59
CA LYS A 158 -6.68 9.50 -19.69
C LYS A 158 -5.58 8.75 -20.43
N ARG A 159 -5.73 7.44 -20.67
CA ARG A 159 -4.73 6.62 -21.36
C ARG A 159 -4.64 7.00 -22.84
N ASN A 160 -3.42 7.18 -23.35
CA ASN A 160 -3.19 7.62 -24.74
C ASN A 160 -3.88 6.72 -25.76
N ASP A 161 -3.90 5.40 -25.53
CA ASP A 161 -4.59 4.44 -26.40
C ASP A 161 -6.10 4.74 -26.53
N TYR A 162 -6.74 5.22 -25.46
CA TYR A 162 -8.16 5.58 -25.49
C TYR A 162 -8.39 6.87 -26.29
N ARG A 163 -7.53 7.87 -26.09
CA ARG A 163 -7.56 9.13 -26.87
C ARG A 163 -7.30 8.88 -28.35
N GLU A 164 -6.36 8.00 -28.67
CA GLU A 164 -6.02 7.62 -30.04
C GLU A 164 -7.16 6.83 -30.69
N ARG A 165 -7.81 5.93 -29.95
CA ARG A 165 -9.01 5.22 -30.42
C ARG A 165 -10.16 6.19 -30.71
N GLN A 166 -10.39 7.19 -29.87
CA GLN A 166 -11.40 8.22 -30.12
C GLN A 166 -11.05 9.08 -31.35
N ARG A 167 -9.77 9.48 -31.50
CA ARG A 167 -9.31 10.24 -32.68
C ARG A 167 -9.50 9.45 -33.97
N LEU A 168 -9.15 8.17 -33.98
CA LEU A 168 -9.33 7.29 -35.14
C LEU A 168 -10.81 7.05 -35.46
N ALA A 169 -11.67 6.90 -34.46
CA ALA A 169 -13.11 6.79 -34.67
C ALA A 169 -13.72 8.06 -35.30
N ALA A 170 -13.30 9.24 -34.82
CA ALA A 170 -13.73 10.52 -35.40
C ALA A 170 -13.22 10.72 -36.83
N LEU A 171 -12.01 10.27 -37.14
CA LEU A 171 -11.47 10.28 -38.50
C LEU A 171 -12.27 9.40 -39.46
N ARG A 172 -12.65 8.19 -39.03
CA ARG A 172 -13.47 7.28 -39.84
C ARG A 172 -14.84 7.87 -40.15
N LEU A 173 -15.52 8.46 -39.16
CA LEU A 173 -16.80 9.14 -39.36
C LEU A 173 -16.71 10.25 -40.41
N ARG A 174 -15.66 11.08 -40.36
CA ARG A 174 -15.44 12.13 -41.37
C ARG A 174 -15.18 11.56 -42.76
N GLN A 175 -14.44 10.46 -42.87
CA GLN A 175 -14.21 9.79 -44.15
C GLN A 175 -15.50 9.22 -44.74
N ASP A 176 -16.34 8.62 -43.89
CA ASP A 176 -17.65 8.08 -44.31
C ASP A 176 -18.60 9.20 -44.77
N GLU A 177 -18.62 10.35 -44.07
CA GLU A 177 -19.40 11.53 -44.47
C GLU A 177 -18.92 12.12 -45.80
N GLN A 178 -17.59 12.24 -46.00
CA GLN A 178 -17.01 12.71 -47.26
C GLN A 178 -17.29 11.75 -48.41
N ALA A 179 -17.22 10.44 -48.18
CA ALA A 179 -17.55 9.44 -49.19
C ALA A 179 -19.02 9.52 -49.61
N LYS A 180 -19.93 9.73 -48.66
CA LYS A 180 -21.37 9.94 -48.95
C LYS A 180 -21.62 11.21 -49.74
N GLN A 181 -20.96 12.32 -49.40
CA GLN A 181 -21.07 13.58 -50.15
C GLN A 181 -20.55 13.41 -51.59
N GLN A 182 -19.38 12.80 -51.78
CA GLN A 182 -18.85 12.53 -53.13
C GLN A 182 -19.73 11.59 -53.96
N GLN A 183 -20.44 10.64 -53.31
CA GLN A 183 -21.40 9.79 -54.00
C GLN A 183 -22.66 10.57 -54.40
N ALA A 184 -23.15 11.48 -53.56
CA ALA A 184 -24.26 12.37 -53.89
C ALA A 184 -23.91 13.32 -55.04
N ASP A 185 -22.74 13.97 -54.99
CA ASP A 185 -22.28 14.89 -56.04
C ASP A 185 -22.12 14.17 -57.40
N LYS A 186 -21.65 12.91 -57.39
CA LYS A 186 -21.55 12.09 -58.61
C LYS A 186 -22.91 11.69 -59.18
N GLN A 187 -23.90 11.43 -58.32
CA GLN A 187 -25.27 11.13 -58.76
C GLN A 187 -25.96 12.37 -59.36
N GLU A 188 -25.75 13.55 -58.79
CA GLU A 188 -26.27 14.82 -59.36
C GLU A 188 -25.61 15.16 -60.70
N GLN A 189 -24.29 14.93 -60.85
CA GLN A 189 -23.60 15.15 -62.13
C GLN A 189 -24.04 14.17 -63.22
N GLN A 190 -24.36 12.91 -62.89
CA GLN A 190 -24.92 11.96 -63.86
C GLN A 190 -26.36 12.30 -64.27
N GLN A 191 -27.16 12.87 -63.37
CA GLN A 191 -28.52 13.31 -63.70
C GLN A 191 -28.53 14.60 -64.54
N ASN A 192 -27.60 15.54 -64.31
CA ASN A 192 -27.49 16.74 -65.14
C ASN A 192 -26.71 16.52 -66.45
N GLY A 193 -25.80 15.54 -66.52
CA GLY A 193 -25.07 15.19 -67.74
C GLY A 193 -25.92 14.44 -68.79
N GLY A 194 -26.98 13.73 -68.37
CA GLY A 194 -27.88 13.01 -69.27
C GLY A 194 -28.89 13.89 -70.02
N ALA A 195 -29.03 15.17 -69.65
CA ALA A 195 -29.93 16.10 -70.33
C ALA A 195 -29.27 16.81 -71.54
N GLY A 196 -27.94 16.73 -71.69
CA GLY A 196 -27.20 17.39 -72.78
C GLY A 196 -26.99 16.54 -74.04
N GLU A 197 -27.12 15.21 -73.97
CA GLU A 197 -26.92 14.33 -75.14
C GLU A 197 -28.22 13.98 -75.89
N ALA A 198 -29.40 14.29 -75.33
CA ALA A 198 -30.68 14.06 -76.00
C ALA A 198 -31.09 15.15 -77.01
N GLU A 199 -30.39 16.30 -77.07
CA GLU A 199 -30.66 17.37 -78.05
C GLU A 199 -29.79 17.32 -79.31
N ALA A 200 -28.79 16.43 -79.39
CA ALA A 200 -27.92 16.31 -80.58
C ALA A 200 -28.39 15.25 -81.61
N GLU A 201 -29.34 14.38 -81.25
CA GLU A 201 -29.87 13.32 -82.14
C GLU A 201 -31.31 13.62 -82.65
N ALA A 202 -31.64 14.91 -82.81
CA ALA A 202 -32.88 15.36 -83.45
C ALA A 202 -32.64 16.31 -84.65
N ALA A 203 -31.39 16.49 -85.08
CA ALA A 203 -31.00 17.40 -86.17
C ALA A 203 -30.15 16.72 -87.27
N ALA A 204 -30.36 15.43 -87.53
CA ALA A 204 -29.79 14.71 -88.68
C ALA A 204 -30.88 14.03 -89.49
#